data_AF-A0A378U081-F1
#
_entry.id   AF-A0A378U081-F1
#
_cell.length_a   1.000
_cell.length_b   1.000
_cell.length_c   1.000
_cell.angle_alpha   90.00
_cell.angle_beta   90.00
_cell.angle_gamma   90.00
#
_symmetry.space_group_name_H-M   'P 1'
#
loop_
_entity.id
_entity.type
_entity.pdbx_description
1 polymer ?
#
loop_
_entity_poly.entity_id
_entity_poly.type
_entity_poly.pdbx_seq_one_letter_code
_entity_poly.pdbx_strand_id
1 'polypeptide(L)'
;MKKALFLALCGLFASAAHAGCTESGQQCVHYKNGNVAGEGACSVKKCQTPTGGSLSWKQKNGPAVSVETDAKSGKTLVNKKPGGQVKNGNAASMGLTCYAADANKNEQFCATSY
;
A
#
# COMPACT_ATOMS: atom_id res chain seq x y z
N MET A 1 -56.43 -6.63 -10.98
CA MET A 1 -55.16 -6.07 -11.52
C MET A 1 -54.23 -5.87 -10.32
N LYS A 2 -53.25 -6.75 -10.06
CA LYS A 2 -51.80 -6.59 -10.39
C LYS A 2 -51.32 -5.20 -9.96
N LYS A 3 -50.40 -4.93 -9.03
CA LYS A 3 -49.13 -5.52 -8.52
C LYS A 3 -48.70 -4.52 -7.40
N ALA A 4 -47.78 -4.70 -6.48
CA ALA A 4 -46.84 -5.74 -6.11
C ALA A 4 -46.46 -5.42 -4.65
N LEU A 5 -46.28 -6.48 -3.89
CA LEU A 5 -45.62 -6.52 -2.60
C LEU A 5 -44.21 -5.91 -2.75
N PHE A 6 -43.99 -4.67 -2.29
CA PHE A 6 -42.65 -4.13 -2.16
C PHE A 6 -42.03 -4.73 -0.90
N LEU A 7 -41.37 -5.87 -1.10
CA LEU A 7 -40.45 -6.49 -0.16
C LEU A 7 -39.43 -5.42 0.26
N ALA A 8 -39.52 -4.95 1.51
CA ALA A 8 -38.47 -4.19 2.15
C ALA A 8 -37.30 -5.14 2.41
N LEU A 9 -36.55 -5.43 1.35
CA LEU A 9 -35.21 -5.98 1.46
C LEU A 9 -34.34 -4.82 1.97
N CYS A 10 -34.34 -4.61 3.29
CA CYS A 10 -33.28 -3.87 3.97
C CYS A 10 -32.00 -4.59 3.61
N GLY A 11 -31.36 -4.10 2.53
CA GLY A 11 -30.06 -4.53 2.09
C GLY A 11 -29.18 -4.52 3.31
N LEU A 12 -28.70 -5.70 3.65
CA LEU A 12 -27.48 -5.88 4.41
C LEU A 12 -26.39 -5.14 3.65
N PHE A 13 -26.30 -3.82 3.85
CA PHE A 13 -25.04 -3.14 3.88
C PHE A 13 -24.32 -3.72 5.09
N ALA A 14 -23.83 -4.94 4.94
CA ALA A 14 -22.58 -5.31 5.54
C ALA A 14 -21.57 -4.31 4.98
N SER A 15 -21.53 -3.12 5.57
CA SER A 15 -20.27 -2.44 5.80
C SER A 15 -19.46 -3.50 6.53
N ALA A 16 -18.72 -4.30 5.76
CA ALA A 16 -17.54 -4.93 6.27
C ALA A 16 -16.72 -3.76 6.79
N ALA A 17 -16.88 -3.50 8.09
CA ALA A 17 -16.04 -2.65 8.87
C ALA A 17 -14.66 -3.31 8.80
N HIS A 18 -13.93 -3.00 7.73
CA HIS A 18 -12.51 -3.28 7.65
C HIS A 18 -11.91 -2.31 8.67
N ALA A 19 -11.80 -2.77 9.91
CA ALA A 19 -11.14 -2.05 10.98
C ALA A 19 -9.79 -1.50 10.46
N GLY A 20 -9.59 -0.18 10.59
CA GLY A 20 -8.27 0.45 10.57
C GLY A 20 -7.59 0.69 9.22
N CYS A 21 -8.31 0.80 8.10
CA CYS A 21 -7.69 1.30 6.86
C CYS A 21 -7.84 2.83 6.71
N THR A 22 -6.75 3.53 6.42
CA THR A 22 -6.73 4.96 6.08
C THR A 22 -6.08 5.16 4.72
N GLU A 23 -6.61 6.09 3.93
CA GLU A 23 -6.05 6.48 2.64
C GLU A 23 -5.64 7.96 2.68
N SER A 24 -4.46 8.27 2.16
CA SER A 24 -4.00 9.66 2.03
C SER A 24 -3.24 9.86 0.74
N GLY A 25 -3.43 11.03 0.13
CA GLY A 25 -2.61 11.49 -0.98
C GLY A 25 -1.22 11.87 -0.48
N GLN A 26 -0.18 11.32 -1.10
CA GLN A 26 1.21 11.47 -0.71
C GLN A 26 2.10 11.65 -1.94
N GLN A 27 3.35 12.06 -1.71
CA GLN A 27 4.40 11.97 -2.73
C GLN A 27 4.98 10.56 -2.70
N CYS A 28 5.09 9.94 -3.88
CA CYS A 28 5.79 8.67 -4.04
C CYS A 28 6.94 8.83 -5.03
N VAL A 29 8.01 8.07 -4.79
CA VAL A 29 9.18 8.01 -5.67
C VAL A 29 9.57 6.56 -5.88
N HIS A 30 9.82 6.20 -7.14
CA HIS A 30 10.35 4.90 -7.54
C HIS A 30 11.79 5.10 -8.00
N TYR A 31 12.72 4.42 -7.33
CA TYR A 31 14.13 4.40 -7.70
C TYR A 31 14.50 3.09 -8.38
N LYS A 32 15.29 3.18 -9.46
CA LYS A 32 15.90 2.03 -10.13
C LYS A 32 17.39 2.29 -10.32
N ASN A 33 18.23 1.41 -9.78
CA ASN A 33 19.69 1.53 -9.77
C ASN A 33 20.15 2.90 -9.23
N GLY A 34 19.51 3.39 -8.16
CA GLY A 34 19.82 4.68 -7.54
C GLY A 34 19.27 5.93 -8.24
N ASN A 35 18.68 5.79 -9.43
CA ASN A 35 18.09 6.90 -10.18
C ASN A 35 16.57 6.95 -10.03
N VAL A 36 15.98 8.14 -10.12
CA VAL A 36 14.52 8.30 -10.12
C VAL A 36 13.96 7.74 -11.43
N ALA A 37 13.24 6.61 -11.32
CA ALA A 37 12.54 5.97 -12.43
C ALA A 37 11.10 6.50 -12.58
N GLY A 38 10.55 7.11 -11.53
CA GLY A 38 9.27 7.80 -11.57
C GLY A 38 8.94 8.48 -10.24
N GLU A 39 8.35 9.67 -10.31
CA GLU A 39 7.94 10.47 -9.15
C GLU A 39 6.55 11.05 -9.38
N GLY A 40 5.80 11.21 -8.29
CA GLY A 40 4.59 12.03 -8.29
C GLY A 40 3.60 11.62 -7.22
N ALA A 41 2.46 12.32 -7.25
CA ALA A 41 1.36 12.06 -6.33
C ALA A 41 0.84 10.62 -6.46
N CYS A 42 0.58 10.00 -5.31
CA CYS A 42 0.04 8.67 -5.16
C CYS A 42 -0.96 8.65 -3.99
N SER A 43 -1.94 7.75 -4.02
CA SER A 43 -2.76 7.47 -2.85
C SER A 43 -2.15 6.28 -2.12
N VAL A 44 -1.74 6.49 -0.87
CA VAL A 44 -1.24 5.44 0.01
C VAL A 44 -2.38 4.97 0.89
N LYS A 45 -2.66 3.67 0.84
CA LYS A 45 -3.61 2.99 1.71
C LYS A 45 -2.83 2.22 2.77
N LYS A 46 -2.98 2.63 4.03
CA LYS A 46 -2.47 1.91 5.20
C LYS A 46 -3.63 1.13 5.80
N CYS A 47 -3.44 -0.13 6.13
CA CYS A 47 -4.37 -0.93 6.90
C CYS A 47 -3.67 -1.53 8.10
N GLN A 48 -4.32 -1.54 9.25
CA GLN A 48 -3.87 -2.30 10.41
C GLN A 48 -4.80 -3.49 10.64
N THR A 49 -4.20 -4.67 10.80
CA THR A 49 -4.89 -5.89 11.22
C THR A 49 -4.30 -6.38 12.54
N PRO A 50 -4.98 -7.28 13.27
CA PRO A 50 -4.44 -7.89 14.48
C PRO A 50 -3.13 -8.67 14.25
N THR A 51 -2.90 -9.11 13.01
CA THR A 51 -1.76 -9.95 12.63
C THR A 51 -0.63 -9.15 11.94
N GLY A 52 -0.80 -7.85 11.70
CA GLY A 52 0.20 -7.00 11.08
C GLY A 52 -0.36 -5.77 10.38
N GLY A 53 0.51 -5.01 9.71
CA GLY A 53 0.12 -3.87 8.90
C GLY A 53 0.23 -4.18 7.41
N SER A 54 -0.54 -3.46 6.59
CA SER A 54 -0.27 -3.35 5.16
C SER A 54 -0.24 -1.89 4.71
N LEU A 55 0.60 -1.62 3.72
CA LEU A 55 0.71 -0.36 3.01
C LEU A 55 0.62 -0.69 1.52
N SER A 56 -0.21 0.03 0.78
CA SER A 56 -0.30 -0.15 -0.67
C SER A 56 -0.49 1.18 -1.36
N TRP A 57 0.11 1.34 -2.52
CA TRP A 57 -0.04 2.55 -3.32
C TRP A 57 0.19 2.25 -4.79
N LYS A 58 -0.26 3.17 -5.64
CA LYS A 58 0.00 3.13 -7.08
C LYS A 58 0.27 4.55 -7.56
N GLN A 59 1.44 4.75 -8.17
CA GLN A 59 1.73 5.97 -8.90
C GLN A 59 0.98 5.95 -10.24
N LYS A 60 0.58 7.12 -10.75
CA LYS A 60 -0.22 7.27 -11.98
C LYS A 60 0.36 6.49 -13.18
N ASN A 61 1.69 6.53 -13.35
CA ASN A 61 2.42 5.85 -14.43
C ASN A 61 3.45 4.84 -13.90
N GLY A 62 3.29 4.38 -12.66
CA GLY A 62 4.24 3.49 -12.00
C GLY A 62 3.64 2.13 -11.64
N PRO A 63 4.48 1.20 -11.15
CA PRO A 63 4.00 -0.08 -10.64
C PRO A 63 3.11 0.13 -9.42
N ALA A 64 2.16 -0.78 -9.23
CA ALA A 64 1.47 -0.90 -7.94
C ALA A 64 2.43 -1.52 -6.92
N VAL A 65 2.40 -0.99 -5.71
CA VAL A 65 3.25 -1.43 -4.61
C VAL A 65 2.38 -1.92 -3.47
N SER A 66 2.74 -3.07 -2.91
CA SER A 66 2.18 -3.62 -1.68
C SER A 66 3.32 -3.94 -0.72
N VAL A 67 3.19 -3.49 0.52
CA VAL A 67 4.05 -3.85 1.64
C VAL A 67 3.15 -4.44 2.71
N GLU A 68 3.40 -5.67 3.11
CA GLU A 68 2.53 -6.40 4.03
C GLU A 68 3.34 -7.25 5.00
N THR A 69 2.85 -7.42 6.21
CA THR A 69 3.39 -8.43 7.14
C THR A 69 2.79 -9.79 6.80
N ASP A 70 3.63 -10.76 6.47
CA ASP A 70 3.20 -12.15 6.28
C ASP A 70 2.68 -12.73 7.59
N ALA A 71 1.42 -13.16 7.61
CA ALA A 71 0.76 -13.64 8.83
C ALA A 71 1.34 -14.96 9.36
N LYS A 72 2.08 -15.72 8.54
CA LYS A 72 2.66 -17.02 8.93
C LYS A 72 4.06 -16.87 9.52
N SER A 73 4.90 -16.04 8.91
CA SER A 73 6.30 -15.87 9.27
C SER A 73 6.60 -14.58 10.04
N GLY A 74 5.65 -13.64 10.09
CA GLY A 74 5.85 -12.30 10.66
C GLY A 74 6.79 -11.40 9.85
N LYS A 75 7.27 -11.87 8.69
CA LYS A 75 8.23 -11.12 7.86
C LYS A 75 7.52 -10.11 6.97
N THR A 76 8.20 -9.02 6.66
CA THR A 76 7.72 -8.08 5.65
C THR A 76 7.84 -8.68 4.25
N LEU A 77 6.80 -8.49 3.46
CA LEU A 77 6.78 -8.75 2.04
C LEU A 77 6.64 -7.43 1.30
N VAL A 78 7.38 -7.29 0.20
CA VAL A 78 7.24 -6.19 -0.76
C VAL A 78 6.84 -6.82 -2.10
N ASN A 79 5.66 -6.45 -2.60
CA ASN A 79 5.03 -7.05 -3.79
C ASN A 79 5.00 -8.59 -3.73
N LYS A 80 4.58 -9.13 -2.57
CA LYS A 80 4.49 -10.57 -2.27
C LYS A 80 5.82 -11.33 -2.27
N LYS A 81 6.95 -10.62 -2.31
CA LYS A 81 8.29 -11.21 -2.19
C LYS A 81 8.92 -10.82 -0.85
N PRO A 82 9.80 -11.65 -0.26
CA PRO A 82 10.58 -11.24 0.91
C PRO A 82 11.27 -9.90 0.66
N GLY A 83 11.17 -9.00 1.63
CA GLY A 83 11.73 -7.66 1.53
C GLY A 83 11.49 -6.86 2.79
N GLY A 84 11.66 -5.55 2.69
CA GLY A 84 11.46 -4.66 3.82
C GLY A 84 11.87 -3.24 3.54
N GLN A 85 11.98 -2.47 4.62
CA GLN A 85 12.48 -1.10 4.54
C GLN A 85 13.97 -1.09 4.13
N VAL A 86 14.32 -0.15 3.27
CA VAL A 86 15.69 0.07 2.81
C VAL A 86 16.09 1.53 2.98
N LYS A 87 17.37 1.78 3.21
CA LYS A 87 17.92 3.13 3.35
C LYS A 87 18.13 3.76 1.97
N ASN A 88 17.63 4.97 1.79
CA ASN A 88 17.89 5.81 0.63
C ASN A 88 18.02 7.26 1.11
N GLY A 89 19.21 7.84 0.98
CA GLY A 89 19.49 9.20 1.48
C GLY A 89 18.65 10.27 0.78
N ASN A 90 18.48 10.16 -0.54
CA ASN A 90 17.71 11.13 -1.32
C ASN A 90 16.23 11.11 -0.91
N ALA A 91 15.66 9.92 -0.77
CA ALA A 91 14.28 9.76 -0.32
C ALA A 91 14.09 10.22 1.14
N ALA A 92 15.05 9.92 2.02
CA ALA A 92 15.01 10.35 3.42
C ALA A 92 15.06 11.89 3.55
N SER A 93 15.85 12.57 2.73
CA SER A 93 15.86 14.04 2.64
C SER A 93 14.52 14.64 2.20
N MET A 94 13.66 13.85 1.56
CA MET A 94 12.29 14.22 1.18
C MET A 94 11.23 13.78 2.22
N GLY A 95 11.65 13.16 3.34
CA GLY A 95 10.73 12.61 4.34
C GLY A 95 10.03 11.31 3.92
N LEU A 96 10.60 10.58 2.96
CA LEU A 96 10.03 9.33 2.43
C LEU A 96 10.72 8.10 3.02
N THR A 97 9.93 7.05 3.23
CA THR A 97 10.43 5.71 3.60
C THR A 97 10.38 4.81 2.39
N CYS A 98 11.48 4.09 2.14
CA CYS A 98 11.62 3.21 0.99
C CYS A 98 11.52 1.74 1.36
N TYR A 99 10.96 0.96 0.44
CA TYR A 99 10.79 -0.48 0.55
C TYR A 99 11.35 -1.17 -0.70
N ALA A 100 11.97 -2.33 -0.53
CA ALA A 100 12.46 -3.14 -1.65
C ALA A 100 12.32 -4.64 -1.34
N ALA A 101 12.24 -5.44 -2.40
CA ALA A 101 12.38 -6.88 -2.28
C ALA A 101 13.85 -7.25 -2.05
N ASP A 102 14.12 -8.26 -1.22
CA ASP A 102 15.48 -8.70 -0.90
C ASP A 102 16.26 -9.14 -2.14
N ALA A 103 15.57 -9.80 -3.07
CA ALA A 103 16.12 -10.26 -4.33
C ALA A 103 16.46 -9.11 -5.30
N ASN A 104 15.96 -7.89 -5.07
CA ASN A 104 16.21 -6.73 -5.93
C ASN A 104 16.25 -5.41 -5.15
N LYS A 105 17.33 -5.19 -4.38
CA LYS A 105 17.52 -3.96 -3.59
C LYS A 105 17.80 -2.70 -4.43
N ASN A 106 18.05 -2.87 -5.72
CA ASN A 106 18.27 -1.77 -6.66
C ASN A 106 16.96 -1.13 -7.13
N GLU A 107 15.83 -1.80 -6.90
CA GLU A 107 14.50 -1.29 -7.19
C GLU A 107 13.81 -0.96 -5.87
N GLN A 108 13.56 0.32 -5.63
CA GLN A 108 13.07 0.82 -4.34
C GLN A 108 11.83 1.67 -4.55
N PHE A 109 10.82 1.42 -3.73
CA PHE A 109 9.54 2.11 -3.77
C PHE A 109 9.39 2.93 -2.50
N CYS A 110 9.30 4.23 -2.64
CA CYS A 110 9.30 5.15 -1.52
C CYS A 110 7.99 5.93 -1.47
N ALA A 111 7.45 6.09 -0.26
CA ALA A 111 6.27 6.88 0.03
C ALA A 111 6.45 7.54 1.40
N THR A 112 5.69 8.59 1.69
CA THR A 112 5.69 9.22 3.01
C THR A 112 5.31 8.18 4.07
N SER A 113 6.08 8.11 5.15
CA SER A 113 5.73 7.26 6.29
C SER A 113 4.56 7.84 7.07
N TYR A 114 3.71 6.95 7.59
CA TYR A 114 2.72 7.25 8.63
C TYR A 114 3.22 6.84 10.01
#